data_AF-A0A8X6VBE7-F1
#
_entry.id   AF-A0A8X6VBE7-F1
#
_cell.length_a   1.000
_cell.length_b   1.000
_cell.length_c   1.000
_cell.angle_alpha   90.00
_cell.angle_beta   90.00
_cell.angle_gamma   90.00
#
_symmetry.space_group_name_H-M   'P 1'
#
loop_
_entity.id
_entity.type
_entity.pdbx_description
1 polymer ?
#
loop_
_entity_poly.entity_id
_entity_poly.type
_entity_poly.pdbx_seq_one_letter_code
_entity_poly.pdbx_strand_id
1 'polypeptide(L)'
;MERFRAALTHLIRYHNEADNFLSTIVTGDESWCYDYEPETRRQSLQWKHLNSPPPKAKAIISAVYIVDFRNHGESPRSDEYTIDALKGDVEEFLLDHKLPKVILVGHSLGGKVAMQLAVEKPDMVEKLIIEDSTPRNFISGGGKYMSLVMNMAFELEKIMPTGVDRQTANQFFVEMALQFRSELKLSEETIRNYDPDLLPVKWKGDTYAITINIPAVAKALMNDTLQQNLPGTYEGEVLLIYGGKSQFKVGSDPLILKYFPKLKKIEFEDAGHFIHNSYPQQFIQDVVYFINHGTPCPAKY
;
A
#
# COMPACT_ATOMS: atom_id res chain seq x y z
N MET A 1 7.85 -17.15 -20.34
CA MET A 1 8.96 -16.44 -21.01
C MET A 1 8.67 -14.95 -21.27
N GLU A 2 7.40 -14.51 -21.37
CA GLU A 2 7.06 -13.07 -21.46
C GLU A 2 7.12 -12.29 -20.13
N ARG A 3 6.97 -12.93 -18.96
CA ARG A 3 6.97 -12.25 -17.65
C ARG A 3 8.35 -11.75 -17.17
N PHE A 4 9.44 -12.27 -17.73
CA PHE A 4 10.81 -11.74 -17.47
C PHE A 4 11.05 -10.38 -18.14
N ARG A 5 10.29 -10.07 -19.20
CA ARG A 5 10.42 -8.79 -19.91
C ARG A 5 9.92 -7.64 -19.06
N ALA A 6 8.80 -7.80 -18.35
CA ALA A 6 8.25 -6.77 -17.48
C ALA A 6 9.21 -6.40 -16.34
N ALA A 7 9.69 -7.39 -15.57
CA ALA A 7 10.62 -7.16 -14.46
C ALA A 7 11.93 -6.50 -14.93
N LEU A 8 12.51 -6.98 -16.04
CA LEU A 8 13.72 -6.39 -16.62
C LEU A 8 13.46 -4.99 -17.19
N THR A 9 12.30 -4.76 -17.81
CA THR A 9 11.87 -3.44 -18.28
C THR A 9 11.68 -2.46 -17.13
N HIS A 10 11.10 -2.88 -16.00
CA HIS A 10 10.97 -2.04 -14.81
C HIS A 10 12.32 -1.73 -14.17
N LEU A 11 13.25 -2.70 -14.14
CA LEU A 11 14.61 -2.47 -13.65
C LEU A 11 15.40 -1.49 -14.54
N ILE A 12 15.30 -1.67 -15.86
CA ILE A 12 15.94 -0.78 -16.86
C ILE A 12 15.31 0.61 -16.82
N ARG A 13 13.99 0.71 -16.66
CA ARG A 13 13.29 2.00 -16.55
C ARG A 13 13.61 2.71 -15.24
N TYR A 14 13.68 2.02 -14.11
CA TYR A 14 14.16 2.62 -12.86
C TYR A 14 15.61 3.14 -12.98
N HIS A 15 16.49 2.36 -13.60
CA HIS A 15 17.87 2.77 -13.85
C HIS A 15 17.99 4.01 -14.76
N ASN A 16 17.08 4.14 -15.74
CA ASN A 16 17.13 5.21 -16.74
C ASN A 16 16.30 6.46 -16.37
N GLU A 17 15.21 6.29 -15.62
CA GLU A 17 14.20 7.33 -15.35
C GLU A 17 14.23 7.82 -13.89
N ALA A 18 14.97 7.14 -13.00
CA ALA A 18 15.14 7.49 -11.59
C ALA A 18 13.80 7.90 -10.92
N ASP A 19 13.69 9.13 -10.42
CA ASP A 19 12.50 9.63 -9.72
C ASP A 19 11.24 9.71 -10.62
N ASN A 20 11.38 9.81 -11.95
CA ASN A 20 10.26 9.78 -12.88
C ASN A 20 9.65 8.39 -13.07
N PHE A 21 10.39 7.32 -12.74
CA PHE A 21 9.80 5.98 -12.66
C PHE A 21 8.85 5.89 -11.46
N LEU A 22 9.23 6.52 -10.35
CA LEU A 22 8.45 6.53 -9.11
C LEU A 22 7.14 7.33 -9.26
N SER A 23 7.09 8.35 -10.11
CA SER A 23 5.85 9.08 -10.41
C SER A 23 4.88 8.34 -11.34
N THR A 24 5.30 7.21 -11.94
CA THR A 24 4.43 6.29 -12.67
C THR A 24 3.89 5.14 -11.81
N ILE A 25 4.23 5.14 -10.52
CA ILE A 25 3.69 4.24 -9.51
C ILE A 25 2.28 4.73 -9.18
N VAL A 26 1.27 4.04 -9.72
CA VAL A 26 -0.08 4.08 -9.17
C VAL A 26 -0.12 3.01 -8.08
N THR A 27 -0.04 3.44 -6.83
CA THR A 27 -0.20 2.61 -5.64
C THR A 27 -1.63 2.10 -5.53
N GLY A 28 -1.85 0.84 -5.89
CA GLY A 28 -2.95 0.07 -5.32
C GLY A 28 -2.44 -0.57 -4.04
N ASP A 29 -3.10 -0.31 -2.93
CA ASP A 29 -3.24 -1.19 -1.76
C ASP A 29 -2.26 -2.38 -1.59
N GLU A 30 -0.92 -2.26 -1.57
CA GLU A 30 -0.13 -3.50 -1.52
C GLU A 30 1.33 -3.52 -1.03
N SER A 31 1.61 -4.75 -0.56
CA SER A 31 2.73 -5.45 0.09
C SER A 31 4.15 -5.52 -0.51
N TRP A 32 5.23 -4.99 0.08
CA TRP A 32 6.64 -5.28 -0.36
C TRP A 32 7.13 -6.64 0.15
N CYS A 33 8.24 -7.25 -0.34
CA CYS A 33 9.19 -8.18 0.33
C CYS A 33 10.28 -8.87 -0.60
N TYR A 34 11.42 -9.41 -0.10
CA TYR A 34 12.37 -10.30 -0.87
C TYR A 34 13.22 -11.34 -0.04
N ASP A 35 13.74 -12.39 -0.72
CA ASP A 35 14.47 -13.64 -0.34
C ASP A 35 16.04 -13.58 -0.30
N TYR A 36 16.76 -14.63 0.14
CA TYR A 36 18.22 -14.66 0.42
C TYR A 36 19.02 -15.55 -0.56
N GLU A 37 20.21 -15.08 -0.99
CA GLU A 37 21.27 -15.93 -1.54
C GLU A 37 22.60 -15.66 -0.80
N PRO A 38 23.28 -16.67 -0.22
CA PRO A 38 24.48 -16.46 0.58
C PRO A 38 25.64 -15.93 -0.25
N GLU A 39 26.32 -14.90 0.28
CA GLU A 39 27.66 -14.50 -0.19
C GLU A 39 28.55 -15.74 -0.40
N THR A 40 29.10 -15.88 -1.61
CA THR A 40 30.04 -16.97 -1.90
C THR A 40 31.23 -16.90 -0.94
N ARG A 41 31.63 -18.07 -0.43
CA ARG A 41 32.79 -18.39 0.44
C ARG A 41 34.13 -17.75 0.05
N ARG A 42 34.19 -17.02 -1.07
CA ARG A 42 35.36 -16.34 -1.65
C ARG A 42 35.54 -14.90 -1.16
N GLN A 43 34.46 -14.22 -0.72
CA GLN A 43 34.54 -12.85 -0.18
C GLN A 43 34.82 -12.81 1.34
N SER A 44 34.50 -13.89 2.08
CA SER A 44 34.84 -14.01 3.51
C SER A 44 36.31 -14.39 3.78
N LEU A 45 37.10 -14.65 2.74
CA LEU A 45 38.53 -15.03 2.83
C LEU A 45 39.50 -13.84 2.72
N GLN A 46 39.00 -12.59 2.79
CA GLN A 46 39.89 -11.42 2.89
C GLN A 46 40.29 -11.22 4.35
N TRP A 47 41.59 -11.28 4.62
CA TRP A 47 42.17 -11.01 5.94
C TRP A 47 41.72 -9.64 6.46
N LYS A 48 41.12 -9.60 7.65
CA LYS A 48 40.78 -8.37 8.38
C LYS A 48 41.68 -8.23 9.59
N HIS A 49 42.20 -7.03 9.83
CA HIS A 49 42.95 -6.72 11.05
C HIS A 49 42.02 -6.76 12.27
N LEU A 50 42.55 -7.12 13.45
CA LEU A 50 41.80 -7.16 14.73
C LEU A 50 41.08 -5.85 15.07
N ASN A 51 41.52 -4.72 14.51
CA ASN A 51 40.99 -3.39 14.78
C ASN A 51 40.06 -2.86 13.67
N SER A 52 39.72 -3.67 12.66
CA SER A 52 38.75 -3.25 11.66
C SER A 52 37.38 -3.11 12.32
N PRO A 53 36.69 -1.96 12.19
CA PRO A 53 35.33 -1.85 12.67
C PRO A 53 34.48 -2.95 12.01
N PRO A 54 33.59 -3.61 12.76
CA PRO A 54 32.69 -4.59 12.16
C PRO A 54 31.94 -3.90 11.01
N PRO A 55 31.82 -4.56 9.84
CA PRO A 55 31.08 -3.97 8.73
C PRO A 55 29.67 -3.62 9.24
N LYS A 56 29.25 -2.37 9.04
CA LYS A 56 27.86 -1.99 9.25
C LYS A 56 27.05 -2.84 8.28
N ALA A 57 26.29 -3.80 8.79
CA ALA A 57 25.37 -4.56 7.98
C ALA A 57 24.38 -3.57 7.35
N LYS A 58 24.53 -3.33 6.05
CA LYS A 58 23.50 -2.68 5.25
C LYS A 58 22.66 -3.81 4.66
N ALA A 59 21.35 -3.77 4.88
CA ALA A 59 20.41 -4.55 4.11
C ALA A 59 20.55 -4.14 2.64
N ILE A 60 20.91 -5.11 1.80
CA ILE A 60 20.95 -4.95 0.36
C ILE A 60 19.59 -5.44 -0.13
N ILE A 61 18.74 -4.52 -0.59
CA ILE A 61 17.43 -4.85 -1.17
C ILE A 61 17.67 -5.40 -2.57
N SER A 62 17.40 -6.68 -2.78
CA SER A 62 17.72 -7.39 -4.02
C SER A 62 16.59 -7.40 -5.03
N ALA A 63 15.31 -7.38 -4.60
CA ALA A 63 14.19 -7.05 -5.47
C ALA A 63 13.01 -6.46 -4.70
N VAL A 64 12.10 -5.82 -5.45
CA VAL A 64 10.84 -5.27 -4.95
C VAL A 64 9.74 -5.78 -5.86
N TYR A 65 8.70 -6.37 -5.27
CA TYR A 65 7.50 -6.78 -5.98
C TYR A 65 6.37 -5.80 -5.66
N ILE A 66 5.69 -5.33 -6.70
CA ILE A 66 4.43 -4.59 -6.60
C ILE A 66 3.38 -5.54 -7.16
N VAL A 67 2.48 -5.96 -6.29
CA VAL A 67 1.42 -6.92 -6.62
C VAL A 67 0.14 -6.13 -6.82
N ASP A 68 -0.62 -6.50 -7.86
CA ASP A 68 -2.01 -6.07 -7.99
C ASP A 68 -2.86 -7.12 -7.29
N PHE A 69 -3.73 -6.74 -6.35
CA PHE A 69 -4.71 -7.66 -5.80
C PHE A 69 -5.64 -8.16 -6.89
N ARG A 70 -6.31 -9.30 -6.63
CA ARG A 70 -7.52 -9.63 -7.38
C ARG A 70 -8.42 -8.40 -7.50
N ASN A 71 -9.09 -8.26 -8.64
CA ASN A 71 -9.90 -7.09 -8.96
C ASN A 71 -9.16 -5.76 -9.19
N HIS A 72 -7.83 -5.73 -9.10
CA HIS A 72 -7.00 -4.54 -9.34
C HIS A 72 -6.08 -4.76 -10.55
N GLY A 73 -5.76 -3.67 -11.25
CA GLY A 73 -4.78 -3.65 -12.34
C GLY A 73 -4.92 -4.81 -13.33
N GLU A 74 -3.83 -5.56 -13.49
CA GLU A 74 -3.71 -6.70 -14.42
C GLU A 74 -4.02 -8.05 -13.76
N SER A 75 -4.31 -8.06 -12.46
CA SER A 75 -4.63 -9.29 -11.74
C SER A 75 -6.02 -9.83 -12.07
N PRO A 76 -6.26 -11.13 -11.87
CA PRO A 76 -7.54 -11.76 -12.16
C PRO A 76 -8.72 -11.07 -11.47
N ARG A 77 -9.87 -11.07 -12.14
CA ARG A 77 -11.13 -10.56 -11.60
C ARG A 77 -11.85 -11.70 -10.86
N SER A 78 -12.50 -11.39 -9.74
CA SER A 78 -13.24 -12.35 -8.91
C SER A 78 -14.43 -11.69 -8.21
N ASP A 79 -15.51 -12.43 -8.01
CA ASP A 79 -16.64 -11.98 -7.17
C ASP A 79 -16.33 -12.05 -5.67
N GLU A 80 -15.34 -12.86 -5.28
CA GLU A 80 -14.90 -13.00 -3.91
C GLU A 80 -13.86 -11.92 -3.58
N TYR A 81 -14.24 -11.00 -2.68
CA TYR A 81 -13.42 -9.89 -2.26
C TYR A 81 -13.53 -9.69 -0.73
N THR A 82 -12.66 -10.40 -0.01
CA THR A 82 -12.54 -10.42 1.46
C THR A 82 -11.07 -10.26 1.84
N ILE A 83 -10.79 -9.84 3.09
CA ILE A 83 -9.40 -9.76 3.57
C ILE A 83 -8.70 -11.13 3.48
N ASP A 84 -9.41 -12.21 3.82
CA ASP A 84 -8.85 -13.56 3.76
C ASP A 84 -8.48 -13.99 2.34
N ALA A 85 -9.34 -13.66 1.37
CA ALA A 85 -9.09 -13.94 -0.04
C ALA A 85 -7.88 -13.16 -0.57
N LEU A 86 -7.79 -11.86 -0.26
CA LEU A 86 -6.66 -11.01 -0.68
C LEU A 86 -5.35 -11.48 -0.02
N LYS A 87 -5.40 -11.83 1.27
CA LYS A 87 -4.27 -12.43 1.98
C LYS A 87 -3.85 -13.76 1.37
N GLY A 88 -4.81 -14.58 0.96
CA GLY A 88 -4.58 -15.83 0.25
C GLY A 88 -3.82 -15.62 -1.06
N ASP A 89 -4.17 -14.60 -1.84
CA ASP A 89 -3.46 -14.26 -3.08
C ASP A 89 -2.01 -13.88 -2.82
N VAL A 90 -1.76 -13.10 -1.75
CA VAL A 90 -0.38 -12.75 -1.35
C VAL A 90 0.39 -13.99 -0.91
N GLU A 91 -0.23 -14.86 -0.09
CA GLU A 91 0.38 -16.12 0.33
C GLU A 91 0.76 -17.00 -0.87
N GLU A 92 -0.15 -17.16 -1.84
CA GLU A 92 0.08 -17.91 -3.08
C GLU A 92 1.21 -17.29 -3.91
N PHE A 93 1.21 -15.97 -4.09
CA PHE A 93 2.28 -15.25 -4.79
C PHE A 93 3.66 -15.51 -4.16
N LEU A 94 3.76 -15.44 -2.83
CA LEU A 94 5.02 -15.68 -2.12
C LEU A 94 5.51 -17.12 -2.31
N LEU A 95 4.60 -18.09 -2.27
CA LEU A 95 4.93 -19.50 -2.49
C LEU A 95 5.38 -19.77 -3.94
N ASP A 96 4.66 -19.25 -4.93
CA ASP A 96 4.96 -19.41 -6.36
C ASP A 96 6.31 -18.81 -6.74
N HIS A 97 6.64 -17.65 -6.14
CA HIS A 97 7.90 -16.97 -6.33
C HIS A 97 9.04 -17.50 -5.44
N LYS A 98 8.76 -18.52 -4.61
CA LYS A 98 9.73 -19.14 -3.68
C LYS A 98 10.34 -18.11 -2.72
N LEU A 99 9.52 -17.24 -2.16
CA LEU A 99 9.90 -16.21 -1.21
C LEU A 99 9.44 -16.65 0.19
N PRO A 100 10.25 -17.44 0.93
CA PRO A 100 9.82 -18.07 2.18
C PRO A 100 9.68 -17.10 3.33
N LYS A 101 10.45 -16.00 3.34
CA LYS A 101 10.41 -14.98 4.38
C LYS A 101 10.78 -13.60 3.86
N VAL A 102 9.96 -12.62 4.22
CA VAL A 102 9.67 -11.50 3.34
C VAL A 102 9.37 -10.22 4.21
N ILE A 103 9.88 -9.01 3.87
CA ILE A 103 9.52 -7.73 4.56
C ILE A 103 8.27 -7.08 3.96
N LEU A 104 7.15 -7.15 4.67
CA LEU A 104 5.82 -6.79 4.19
C LEU A 104 5.50 -5.32 4.43
N VAL A 105 5.16 -4.55 3.38
CA VAL A 105 4.81 -3.12 3.48
C VAL A 105 3.43 -2.87 2.86
N GLY A 106 2.42 -2.45 3.64
CA GLY A 106 1.05 -2.31 3.13
C GLY A 106 0.44 -0.95 3.43
N HIS A 107 -0.14 -0.33 2.40
CA HIS A 107 -0.93 0.89 2.51
C HIS A 107 -2.43 0.56 2.62
N SER A 108 -3.16 1.27 3.47
CA SER A 108 -4.63 1.20 3.55
C SER A 108 -5.21 -0.23 3.60
N LEU A 109 -5.87 -0.73 2.53
CA LEU A 109 -6.38 -2.11 2.49
C LEU A 109 -5.23 -3.12 2.43
N GLY A 110 -4.17 -2.83 1.69
CA GLY A 110 -2.92 -3.59 1.71
C GLY A 110 -2.33 -3.69 3.11
N GLY A 111 -2.45 -2.62 3.92
CA GLY A 111 -2.09 -2.65 5.34
C GLY A 111 -2.91 -3.68 6.14
N LYS A 112 -4.21 -3.82 5.86
CA LYS A 112 -5.06 -4.84 6.50
C LYS A 112 -4.66 -6.25 6.10
N VAL A 113 -4.43 -6.47 4.80
CA VAL A 113 -3.99 -7.75 4.26
C VAL A 113 -2.63 -8.14 4.85
N ALA A 114 -1.70 -7.19 4.93
CA ALA A 114 -0.38 -7.40 5.51
C ALA A 114 -0.42 -7.73 7.00
N MET A 115 -1.25 -7.00 7.75
CA MET A 115 -1.53 -7.31 9.17
C MET A 115 -2.11 -8.72 9.35
N GLN A 116 -3.05 -9.13 8.49
CA GLN A 116 -3.66 -10.47 8.54
C GLN A 116 -2.60 -11.55 8.28
N LEU A 117 -1.78 -11.39 7.22
CA LEU A 117 -0.73 -12.35 6.88
C LEU A 117 0.31 -12.45 8.00
N ALA A 118 0.76 -11.33 8.55
CA ALA A 118 1.75 -11.32 9.62
C ALA A 118 1.26 -12.04 10.90
N VAL A 119 -0.02 -11.88 11.25
CA VAL A 119 -0.59 -12.56 12.43
C VAL A 119 -0.81 -14.05 12.19
N GLU A 120 -1.30 -14.45 11.00
CA GLU A 120 -1.60 -15.86 10.72
C GLU A 120 -0.38 -16.69 10.31
N LYS A 121 0.59 -16.06 9.63
CA LYS A 121 1.76 -16.68 9.02
C LYS A 121 3.04 -15.92 9.43
N PRO A 122 3.33 -15.77 10.74
CA PRO A 122 4.45 -14.96 11.21
C PRO A 122 5.81 -15.43 10.67
N ASP A 123 5.96 -16.72 10.33
CA ASP A 123 7.19 -17.26 9.76
C ASP A 123 7.49 -16.71 8.35
N MET A 124 6.46 -16.30 7.62
CA MET A 124 6.61 -15.68 6.30
C MET A 124 7.00 -14.21 6.40
N VAL A 125 6.77 -13.52 7.52
CA VAL A 125 7.01 -12.08 7.63
C VAL A 125 8.26 -11.80 8.47
N GLU A 126 9.24 -11.09 7.92
CA GLU A 126 10.43 -10.64 8.66
C GLU A 126 10.17 -9.35 9.41
N LYS A 127 9.63 -8.35 8.70
CA LYS A 127 9.23 -7.05 9.24
C LYS A 127 7.94 -6.65 8.58
N LEU A 128 7.12 -5.90 9.31
CA LEU A 128 5.87 -5.35 8.82
C LEU A 128 5.97 -3.82 8.82
N ILE A 129 5.62 -3.19 7.72
CA ILE A 129 5.47 -1.75 7.60
C ILE A 129 4.02 -1.48 7.18
N ILE A 130 3.36 -0.59 7.88
CA ILE A 130 1.97 -0.25 7.67
C ILE A 130 1.94 1.23 7.35
N GLU A 131 1.36 1.58 6.22
CA GLU A 131 1.09 2.96 5.87
C GLU A 131 -0.40 3.26 6.05
N ASP A 132 -0.69 4.12 7.00
CA ASP A 132 -1.98 4.71 7.30
C ASP A 132 -3.17 3.72 7.36
N SER A 133 -2.96 2.58 8.04
CA SER A 133 -3.97 1.54 8.24
C SER A 133 -4.04 1.07 9.69
N THR A 134 -5.21 0.55 10.09
CA THR A 134 -5.51 0.05 11.45
C THR A 134 -6.29 -1.26 11.40
N PRO A 135 -6.18 -2.12 12.43
CA PRO A 135 -7.03 -3.30 12.59
C PRO A 135 -8.52 -3.02 12.77
N ARG A 136 -8.95 -1.75 12.91
CA ARG A 136 -10.38 -1.44 13.00
C ARG A 136 -11.10 -1.69 11.69
N ASN A 137 -12.23 -2.37 11.78
CA ASN A 137 -13.18 -2.45 10.67
C ASN A 137 -13.82 -1.08 10.44
N PHE A 138 -14.23 -0.82 9.21
CA PHE A 138 -14.98 0.38 8.90
C PHE A 138 -16.15 0.53 9.88
N ILE A 139 -16.29 1.71 10.47
CA ILE A 139 -17.44 2.04 11.32
C ILE A 139 -18.71 1.80 10.50
N SER A 140 -19.77 1.29 11.11
CA SER A 140 -21.07 1.07 10.46
C SER A 140 -21.46 2.26 9.58
N GLY A 141 -21.40 2.09 8.24
CA GLY A 141 -21.69 3.11 7.24
C GLY A 141 -20.49 3.57 6.39
N GLY A 142 -19.24 3.46 6.89
CA GLY A 142 -18.04 3.84 6.14
C GLY A 142 -17.80 3.00 4.88
N GLY A 143 -18.03 1.68 4.98
CA GLY A 143 -17.99 0.79 3.81
C GLY A 143 -19.04 1.17 2.76
N LYS A 144 -20.29 1.39 3.19
CA LYS A 144 -21.38 1.84 2.31
C LYS A 144 -21.07 3.18 1.63
N TYR A 145 -20.48 4.11 2.36
CA TYR A 145 -20.00 5.37 1.83
C TYR A 145 -18.95 5.16 0.73
N MET A 146 -17.92 4.36 0.99
CA MET A 146 -16.88 4.06 0.00
C MET A 146 -17.45 3.32 -1.22
N SER A 147 -18.39 2.40 -1.01
CA SER A 147 -19.12 1.73 -2.10
C SER A 147 -19.81 2.74 -3.01
N LEU A 148 -20.43 3.77 -2.43
CA LEU A 148 -21.11 4.81 -3.19
C LEU A 148 -20.13 5.66 -4.00
N VAL A 149 -19.02 6.10 -3.38
CA VAL A 149 -17.93 6.82 -4.05
C VAL A 149 -17.36 6.01 -5.21
N MET A 150 -17.12 4.71 -5.01
CA MET A 150 -16.64 3.81 -6.06
C MET A 150 -17.64 3.70 -7.21
N ASN A 151 -18.92 3.44 -6.94
CA ASN A 151 -19.93 3.40 -8.00
C ASN A 151 -20.04 4.71 -8.77
N MET A 152 -19.90 5.86 -8.10
CA MET A 152 -19.84 7.15 -8.78
C MET A 152 -18.63 7.23 -9.70
N ALA A 153 -17.44 6.85 -9.23
CA ALA A 153 -16.25 6.82 -10.07
C ALA A 153 -16.47 5.95 -11.32
N PHE A 154 -17.10 4.77 -11.17
CA PHE A 154 -17.42 3.88 -12.30
C PHE A 154 -18.32 4.53 -13.35
N GLU A 155 -19.34 5.28 -12.93
CA GLU A 155 -20.18 6.02 -13.87
C GLU A 155 -19.43 7.20 -14.51
N LEU A 156 -18.53 7.84 -13.75
CA LEU A 156 -17.72 8.96 -14.24
C LEU A 156 -16.71 8.55 -15.30
N GLU A 157 -16.15 7.35 -15.23
CA GLU A 157 -15.27 6.81 -16.28
C GLU A 157 -15.94 6.85 -17.67
N LYS A 158 -17.25 6.59 -17.74
CA LYS A 158 -18.01 6.56 -19.00
C LYS A 158 -18.17 7.94 -19.64
N ILE A 159 -18.04 9.00 -18.86
CA ILE A 159 -18.26 10.38 -19.30
C ILE A 159 -17.03 11.28 -19.10
N MET A 160 -15.88 10.70 -18.72
CA MET A 160 -14.67 11.46 -18.43
C MET A 160 -14.14 12.14 -19.70
N PRO A 161 -13.80 13.44 -19.64
CA PRO A 161 -13.23 14.12 -20.79
C PRO A 161 -11.90 13.50 -21.24
N THR A 162 -11.68 13.42 -22.55
CA THR A 162 -10.38 13.05 -23.14
C THR A 162 -9.44 14.25 -23.16
N GLY A 163 -8.14 14.02 -23.06
CA GLY A 163 -7.06 14.99 -23.20
C GLY A 163 -6.86 15.89 -21.98
N VAL A 164 -7.55 15.62 -20.87
CA VAL A 164 -7.48 16.43 -19.65
C VAL A 164 -6.43 15.90 -18.69
N ASP A 165 -5.82 16.79 -17.92
CA ASP A 165 -4.90 16.40 -16.86
C ASP A 165 -5.64 15.88 -15.61
N ARG A 166 -4.86 15.35 -14.66
CA ARG A 166 -5.37 14.73 -13.43
C ARG A 166 -6.14 15.73 -12.58
N GLN A 167 -5.66 16.97 -12.52
CA GLN A 167 -6.32 18.04 -11.76
C GLN A 167 -7.72 18.31 -12.30
N THR A 168 -7.86 18.38 -13.62
CA THR A 168 -9.13 18.58 -14.31
C THR A 168 -10.06 17.38 -14.11
N ALA A 169 -9.53 16.15 -14.18
CA ALA A 169 -10.30 14.94 -13.89
C ALA A 169 -10.83 14.93 -12.44
N ASN A 170 -10.00 15.33 -11.48
CA ASN A 170 -10.39 15.44 -10.07
C ASN A 170 -11.45 16.53 -9.86
N GLN A 171 -11.31 17.69 -10.50
CA GLN A 171 -12.32 18.75 -10.42
C GLN A 171 -13.66 18.27 -10.99
N PHE A 172 -13.63 17.55 -12.11
CA PHE A 172 -14.83 16.96 -12.70
C PHE A 172 -15.51 15.98 -11.73
N PHE A 173 -14.73 15.15 -11.04
CA PHE A 173 -15.23 14.25 -10.00
C PHE A 173 -15.90 15.02 -8.86
N VAL A 174 -15.25 16.06 -8.32
CA VAL A 174 -15.79 16.87 -7.22
C VAL A 174 -17.10 17.55 -7.62
N GLU A 175 -17.15 18.18 -8.79
CA GLU A 175 -18.36 18.86 -9.28
C GLU A 175 -19.53 17.87 -9.47
N MET A 176 -19.25 16.68 -9.97
CA MET A 176 -20.23 15.61 -10.08
C MET A 176 -20.69 15.10 -8.70
N ALA A 177 -19.76 14.87 -7.76
CA ALA A 177 -20.10 14.47 -6.40
C ALA A 177 -21.00 15.49 -5.68
N LEU A 178 -20.80 16.79 -5.92
CA LEU A 178 -21.64 17.85 -5.39
C LEU A 178 -23.07 17.80 -5.92
N GLN A 179 -23.29 17.37 -7.17
CA GLN A 179 -24.63 17.23 -7.74
C GLN A 179 -25.45 16.14 -7.04
N PHE A 180 -24.79 15.05 -6.62
CA PHE A 180 -25.43 13.93 -5.95
C PHE A 180 -25.35 14.01 -4.41
N ARG A 181 -24.85 15.13 -3.84
CA ARG A 181 -24.54 15.23 -2.40
C ARG A 181 -25.69 14.84 -1.47
N SER A 182 -26.94 15.07 -1.90
CA SER A 182 -28.15 14.75 -1.15
C SER A 182 -28.34 13.24 -1.02
N GLU A 183 -28.12 12.51 -2.12
CA GLU A 183 -28.10 11.05 -2.19
C GLU A 183 -26.90 10.47 -1.42
N LEU A 184 -25.74 11.15 -1.48
CA LEU A 184 -24.53 10.76 -0.75
C LEU A 184 -24.63 11.01 0.76
N LYS A 185 -25.57 11.84 1.21
CA LYS A 185 -25.67 12.36 2.58
C LYS A 185 -24.36 12.98 3.07
N LEU A 186 -23.62 13.62 2.16
CA LEU A 186 -22.38 14.31 2.48
C LEU A 186 -22.59 15.82 2.55
N SER A 187 -21.79 16.48 3.38
CA SER A 187 -21.67 17.93 3.30
C SER A 187 -20.85 18.31 2.07
N GLU A 188 -21.10 19.52 1.56
CA GLU A 188 -20.28 20.10 0.50
C GLU A 188 -18.80 20.21 0.91
N GLU A 189 -18.55 20.52 2.18
CA GLU A 189 -17.21 20.55 2.76
C GLU A 189 -16.50 19.20 2.64
N THR A 190 -17.17 18.09 2.98
CA THR A 190 -16.59 16.74 2.84
C THR A 190 -16.25 16.41 1.39
N ILE A 191 -17.11 16.80 0.44
CA ILE A 191 -16.88 16.54 -0.98
C ILE A 191 -15.73 17.38 -1.52
N ARG A 192 -15.65 18.67 -1.15
CA ARG A 192 -14.59 19.58 -1.62
C ARG A 192 -13.23 19.29 -0.98
N ASN A 193 -13.23 18.74 0.24
CA ASN A 193 -12.01 18.32 0.93
C ASN A 193 -11.64 16.85 0.66
N TYR A 194 -12.28 16.23 -0.33
CA TYR A 194 -11.93 14.89 -0.78
C TYR A 194 -10.46 14.84 -1.23
N ASP A 195 -9.74 13.81 -0.79
CA ASP A 195 -8.37 13.57 -1.22
C ASP A 195 -8.40 13.04 -2.67
N PRO A 196 -7.94 13.81 -3.67
CA PRO A 196 -7.98 13.42 -5.07
C PRO A 196 -7.19 12.13 -5.38
N ASP A 197 -6.24 11.76 -4.52
CA ASP A 197 -5.48 10.52 -4.69
C ASP A 197 -6.28 9.27 -4.34
N LEU A 198 -7.44 9.40 -3.68
CA LEU A 198 -8.34 8.27 -3.41
C LEU A 198 -9.05 7.74 -4.67
N LEU A 199 -8.99 8.43 -5.81
CA LEU A 199 -9.58 7.94 -7.04
C LEU A 199 -8.65 6.90 -7.68
N PRO A 200 -9.14 5.67 -7.92
CA PRO A 200 -8.33 4.63 -8.56
C PRO A 200 -8.29 4.79 -10.09
N VAL A 201 -7.89 5.98 -10.54
CA VAL A 201 -7.82 6.34 -11.95
C VAL A 201 -6.39 6.23 -12.45
N LYS A 202 -6.22 5.58 -13.60
CA LYS A 202 -4.93 5.46 -14.31
C LYS A 202 -5.04 6.10 -15.68
N TRP A 203 -4.01 6.83 -16.08
CA TRP A 203 -3.94 7.37 -17.43
C TRP A 203 -3.93 6.24 -18.46
N LYS A 204 -4.80 6.32 -19.45
CA LYS A 204 -5.01 5.35 -20.52
C LYS A 204 -5.19 6.07 -21.85
N GLY A 205 -4.08 6.20 -22.59
CA GLY A 205 -4.06 6.84 -23.89
C GLY A 205 -4.25 8.35 -23.78
N ASP A 206 -5.45 8.83 -24.12
CA ASP A 206 -5.89 10.21 -24.00
C ASP A 206 -6.97 10.39 -22.94
N THR A 207 -7.25 9.40 -22.08
CA THR A 207 -8.24 9.55 -21.00
C THR A 207 -7.78 8.88 -19.71
N TYR A 208 -8.54 9.02 -18.65
CA TYR A 208 -8.37 8.25 -17.42
C TYR A 208 -9.32 7.05 -17.43
N ALA A 209 -8.82 5.90 -17.00
CA ALA A 209 -9.61 4.69 -16.84
C ALA A 209 -9.50 4.18 -15.41
N ILE A 210 -10.54 3.49 -14.96
CA ILE A 210 -10.54 2.83 -13.67
C ILE A 210 -10.04 1.41 -13.86
N THR A 211 -8.95 1.08 -13.16
CA THR A 211 -8.33 -0.25 -13.25
C THR A 211 -8.92 -1.25 -12.26
N ILE A 212 -9.86 -0.82 -11.42
CA ILE A 212 -10.50 -1.63 -10.37
C ILE A 212 -11.83 -2.21 -10.84
N ASN A 213 -12.14 -3.44 -10.42
CA ASN A 213 -13.43 -4.07 -10.64
C ASN A 213 -14.44 -3.47 -9.66
N ILE A 214 -14.90 -2.25 -9.95
CA ILE A 214 -15.78 -1.52 -9.04
C ILE A 214 -17.01 -2.33 -8.66
N PRO A 215 -17.71 -3.04 -9.56
CA PRO A 215 -18.87 -3.85 -9.16
C PRO A 215 -18.56 -4.85 -8.03
N ALA A 216 -17.44 -5.55 -8.08
CA ALA A 216 -17.05 -6.50 -7.03
C ALA A 216 -16.62 -5.79 -5.74
N VAL A 217 -15.78 -4.76 -5.84
CA VAL A 217 -15.25 -4.02 -4.68
C VAL A 217 -16.36 -3.25 -3.97
N ALA A 218 -17.24 -2.58 -4.70
CA ALA A 218 -18.38 -1.86 -4.14
C ALA A 218 -19.37 -2.83 -3.47
N LYS A 219 -19.66 -3.98 -4.08
CA LYS A 219 -20.49 -5.02 -3.44
C LYS A 219 -19.89 -5.51 -2.12
N ALA A 220 -18.58 -5.72 -2.08
CA ALA A 220 -17.87 -6.13 -0.86
C ALA A 220 -17.94 -5.07 0.25
N LEU A 221 -17.74 -3.80 -0.11
CA LEU A 221 -17.88 -2.65 0.78
C LEU A 221 -19.32 -2.46 1.28
N MET A 222 -20.33 -2.70 0.42
CA MET A 222 -21.75 -2.58 0.77
C MET A 222 -22.21 -3.69 1.72
N ASN A 223 -21.66 -4.89 1.56
CA ASN A 223 -21.99 -6.08 2.34
C ASN A 223 -21.07 -6.30 3.55
N ASP A 224 -20.18 -5.33 3.83
CA ASP A 224 -19.21 -5.38 4.92
C ASP A 224 -18.35 -6.66 4.91
N THR A 225 -17.92 -7.14 3.74
CA THR A 225 -17.11 -8.38 3.61
C THR A 225 -15.61 -8.14 3.80
N LEU A 226 -15.17 -6.88 3.82
CA LEU A 226 -13.79 -6.46 4.12
C LEU A 226 -13.57 -6.30 5.64
N GLN A 227 -14.15 -7.21 6.43
CA GLN A 227 -13.91 -7.26 7.85
C GLN A 227 -12.60 -8.00 8.13
N GLN A 228 -11.78 -7.40 8.97
CA GLN A 228 -10.56 -7.95 9.48
C GLN A 228 -10.84 -8.64 10.81
N ASN A 229 -10.28 -9.83 10.96
CA ASN A 229 -10.34 -10.61 12.18
C ASN A 229 -8.95 -11.20 12.46
N LEU A 230 -8.20 -10.56 13.35
CA LEU A 230 -6.85 -11.00 13.69
C LEU A 230 -6.91 -12.06 14.81
N PRO A 231 -6.49 -13.33 14.55
CA PRO A 231 -6.63 -14.42 15.50
C PRO A 231 -5.59 -14.42 16.63
N GLY A 232 -4.57 -13.56 16.56
CA GLY A 232 -3.45 -13.55 17.50
C GLY A 232 -2.61 -12.28 17.42
N THR A 233 -1.39 -12.37 17.95
CA THR A 233 -0.44 -11.25 18.04
C THR A 233 0.79 -11.56 17.17
N TYR A 234 1.32 -10.55 16.48
CA TYR A 234 2.57 -10.65 15.74
C TYR A 234 3.72 -10.04 16.54
N GLU A 235 4.70 -10.87 16.88
CA GLU A 235 5.85 -10.51 17.73
C GLU A 235 7.07 -9.98 16.96
N GLY A 236 6.96 -9.82 15.63
CA GLY A 236 8.03 -9.26 14.80
C GLY A 236 8.14 -7.73 14.91
N GLU A 237 9.13 -7.15 14.22
CA GLU A 237 9.27 -5.70 14.18
C GLU A 237 8.19 -5.08 13.28
N VAL A 238 7.53 -4.03 13.77
CA VAL A 238 6.48 -3.34 13.03
C VAL A 238 6.72 -1.83 13.02
N LEU A 239 6.59 -1.21 11.85
CA LEU A 239 6.56 0.24 11.68
C LEU A 239 5.18 0.68 11.19
N LEU A 240 4.56 1.65 11.86
CA LEU A 240 3.41 2.38 11.35
C LEU A 240 3.85 3.78 10.93
N ILE A 241 3.71 4.08 9.64
CA ILE A 241 3.84 5.42 9.06
C ILE A 241 2.44 5.94 8.82
N TYR A 242 2.11 7.14 9.29
CA TYR A 242 0.76 7.70 9.14
C TYR A 242 0.77 9.22 9.02
N GLY A 243 -0.30 9.76 8.43
CA GLY A 243 -0.50 11.19 8.26
C GLY A 243 -1.29 11.79 9.43
N GLY A 244 -0.81 12.90 9.99
CA GLY A 244 -1.48 13.64 11.07
C GLY A 244 -2.83 14.22 10.66
N LYS A 245 -3.01 14.52 9.36
CA LYS A 245 -4.26 15.00 8.76
C LYS A 245 -5.10 13.89 8.14
N SER A 246 -4.68 12.62 8.24
CA SER A 246 -5.45 11.50 7.71
C SER A 246 -6.82 11.37 8.38
N GLN A 247 -7.86 11.22 7.56
CA GLN A 247 -9.22 10.96 8.02
C GLN A 247 -9.36 9.63 8.79
N PHE A 248 -8.42 8.68 8.60
CA PHE A 248 -8.44 7.38 9.26
C PHE A 248 -7.94 7.44 10.72
N LYS A 249 -7.23 8.51 11.11
CA LYS A 249 -6.80 8.81 12.49
C LYS A 249 -6.05 7.65 13.17
N VAL A 250 -5.30 6.86 12.41
CA VAL A 250 -4.70 5.60 12.87
C VAL A 250 -3.65 5.79 13.97
N GLY A 251 -2.96 6.93 14.00
CA GLY A 251 -1.93 7.24 15.01
C GLY A 251 -2.45 7.17 16.44
N SER A 252 -3.69 7.58 16.64
CA SER A 252 -4.38 7.62 17.94
C SER A 252 -5.03 6.29 18.36
N ASP A 253 -5.00 5.28 17.50
CA ASP A 253 -5.73 4.04 17.74
C ASP A 253 -4.97 3.11 18.69
N PRO A 254 -5.47 2.83 19.91
CA PRO A 254 -4.79 1.92 20.83
C PRO A 254 -4.95 0.45 20.43
N LEU A 255 -5.91 0.11 19.56
CA LEU A 255 -6.24 -1.28 19.23
C LEU A 255 -5.07 -2.00 18.57
N ILE A 256 -4.29 -1.28 17.74
CA ILE A 256 -3.15 -1.86 17.02
C ILE A 256 -2.10 -2.44 17.96
N LEU A 257 -1.91 -1.86 19.15
CA LEU A 257 -0.93 -2.34 20.13
C LEU A 257 -1.31 -3.70 20.75
N LYS A 258 -2.59 -4.08 20.70
CA LYS A 258 -3.04 -5.43 21.11
C LYS A 258 -2.47 -6.52 20.20
N TYR A 259 -2.35 -6.23 18.91
CA TYR A 259 -1.95 -7.19 17.89
C TYR A 259 -0.47 -7.06 17.51
N PHE A 260 0.14 -5.89 17.75
CA PHE A 260 1.51 -5.57 17.34
C PHE A 260 2.26 -4.88 18.50
N PRO A 261 2.73 -5.62 19.53
CA PRO A 261 3.31 -5.06 20.75
C PRO A 261 4.66 -4.35 20.52
N LYS A 262 5.39 -4.69 19.45
CA LYS A 262 6.67 -4.05 19.08
C LYS A 262 6.50 -2.91 18.07
N LEU A 263 5.29 -2.37 17.94
CA LEU A 263 4.99 -1.29 17.01
C LEU A 263 5.81 -0.03 17.31
N LYS A 264 6.46 0.47 16.27
CA LYS A 264 7.11 1.78 16.22
C LYS A 264 6.26 2.68 15.31
N LYS A 265 6.24 3.98 15.60
CA LYS A 265 5.36 4.95 14.93
C LYS A 265 6.17 6.10 14.35
N ILE A 266 5.81 6.54 13.15
CA ILE A 266 6.25 7.78 12.53
C ILE A 266 5.00 8.53 12.06
N GLU A 267 4.88 9.77 12.52
CA GLU A 267 3.82 10.68 12.11
C GLU A 267 4.38 11.70 11.12
N PHE A 268 3.65 11.88 10.02
CA PHE A 268 3.85 12.98 9.10
C PHE A 268 2.74 14.01 9.38
N GLU A 269 3.04 15.02 10.20
CA GLU A 269 2.05 15.95 10.79
C GLU A 269 1.12 16.56 9.74
N ASP A 270 1.69 16.98 8.60
CA ASP A 270 0.96 17.64 7.52
C ASP A 270 0.40 16.69 6.44
N ALA A 271 0.70 15.39 6.50
CA ALA A 271 0.29 14.43 5.48
C ALA A 271 -1.16 13.94 5.65
N GLY A 272 -1.79 13.68 4.51
CA GLY A 272 -3.07 12.96 4.39
C GLY A 272 -2.88 11.44 4.37
N HIS A 273 -3.71 10.75 3.59
CA HIS A 273 -3.74 9.28 3.55
C HIS A 273 -2.61 8.65 2.71
N PHE A 274 -2.08 9.37 1.72
CA PHE A 274 -1.06 8.88 0.79
C PHE A 274 0.30 9.54 1.10
N ILE A 275 0.98 9.04 2.13
CA ILE A 275 2.25 9.61 2.59
C ILE A 275 3.32 9.36 1.53
N HIS A 276 3.36 8.17 0.93
CA HIS A 276 4.30 7.86 -0.14
C HIS A 276 4.15 8.75 -1.38
N ASN A 277 2.96 9.30 -1.67
CA ASN A 277 2.74 10.24 -2.77
C ASN A 277 3.11 11.67 -2.37
N SER A 278 2.74 12.07 -1.15
CA SER A 278 2.93 13.44 -0.66
C SER A 278 4.38 13.73 -0.25
N TYR A 279 5.06 12.73 0.31
CA TYR A 279 6.42 12.80 0.86
C TYR A 279 7.27 11.60 0.41
N PRO A 280 7.45 11.37 -0.92
CA PRO A 280 8.06 10.15 -1.44
C PRO A 280 9.49 9.93 -0.94
N GLN A 281 10.33 10.98 -0.89
CA GLN A 281 11.72 10.84 -0.47
C GLN A 281 11.83 10.49 1.02
N GLN A 282 11.04 11.15 1.87
CA GLN A 282 11.01 10.92 3.30
C GLN A 282 10.44 9.55 3.65
N PHE A 283 9.35 9.16 2.98
CA PHE A 283 8.76 7.83 3.12
C PHE A 283 9.80 6.73 2.81
N ILE A 284 10.50 6.84 1.68
CA ILE A 284 11.55 5.89 1.30
C ILE A 284 12.69 5.90 2.34
N GLN A 285 13.12 7.08 2.79
CA GLN A 285 14.16 7.21 3.80
C GLN A 285 13.79 6.46 5.09
N ASP A 286 12.56 6.64 5.60
CA ASP A 286 12.09 6.01 6.82
C ASP A 286 11.96 4.49 6.67
N VAL A 287 11.37 4.04 5.56
CA VAL A 287 11.23 2.62 5.22
C VAL A 287 12.60 1.96 5.16
N VAL A 288 13.54 2.51 4.39
CA VAL A 288 14.89 1.96 4.25
C VAL A 288 15.63 2.00 5.59
N TYR A 289 15.48 3.07 6.37
CA TYR A 289 16.12 3.17 7.67
C TYR A 289 15.60 2.09 8.62
N PHE A 290 14.29 1.86 8.69
CA PHE A 290 13.68 0.82 9.51
C PHE A 290 14.06 -0.60 9.07
N ILE A 291 14.12 -0.85 7.76
CA ILE A 291 14.62 -2.12 7.21
C ILE A 291 16.04 -2.40 7.72
N ASN A 292 16.91 -1.39 7.73
CA ASN A 292 18.31 -1.55 8.14
C ASN A 292 18.54 -1.61 9.65
N HIS A 293 17.77 -0.85 10.44
CA HIS A 293 18.07 -0.62 11.86
C HIS A 293 17.00 -1.13 12.81
N GLY A 294 15.84 -1.51 12.29
CA GLY A 294 14.66 -1.88 13.07
C GLY A 294 14.01 -0.70 13.79
N THR A 295 14.58 0.51 13.80
CA THR A 295 14.06 1.68 14.52
C THR A 295 13.57 2.77 13.57
N PRO A 296 12.72 3.72 14.02
CA PRO A 296 12.37 4.89 13.22
C PRO A 296 13.59 5.74 12.87
N CYS A 297 13.54 6.41 11.71
CA CYS A 297 14.57 7.40 11.39
C CYS A 297 14.53 8.54 12.42
N PRO A 298 15.68 9.05 12.91
CA PRO A 298 15.71 10.21 13.81
C PRO A 298 15.30 11.53 13.14
N ALA A 299 15.13 11.54 11.81
CA ALA A 299 14.69 12.71 11.07
C ALA A 299 13.30 13.14 11.57
N LYS A 300 13.08 14.46 11.63
CA LYS A 300 11.78 15.06 11.95
C LYS A 300 11.22 15.70 10.70
N TYR A 301 9.91 15.59 10.54
CA TYR A 301 9.13 16.13 9.43
C TYR A 301 8.12 17.12 9.96
#